data_AF-A0A926HG92-F1
#
_entry.id   AF-A0A926HG92-F1
#
_cell.length_a   1.000
_cell.length_b   1.000
_cell.length_c   1.000
_cell.angle_alpha   90.00
_cell.angle_beta   90.00
_cell.angle_gamma   90.00
#
_symmetry.space_group_name_H-M   'P 1'
#
loop_
_entity.id
_entity.type
_entity.pdbx_description
1 polymer ?
#
loop_
_entity_poly.entity_id
_entity_poly.type
_entity_poly.pdbx_seq_one_letter_code
_entity_poly.pdbx_strand_id
1 'polypeptide(L)'
;KFNRLYGNSVKVPRLQRVNAVVDLLPQRRVATLESAWVPNAEVDAGTEVPVKVFLRPYRGERLEREIKVRIPAGLPKGEHRILLSDADTANRILTAAGQANRFIDLPETVSLINQERSNNRLYVSLVQPRPTFYEDDKTMPSLPASVLNVMQASRAANRPLMSSGESAREQTSIPFEYVVNGSQSIRITVR
;
A
#
# COMPACT_ATOMS: atom_id res chain seq x y z
N LYS A 1 -13.72 -9.52 -3.28
CA LYS A 1 -13.04 -9.79 -4.57
C LYS A 1 -14.02 -10.17 -5.67
N PHE A 2 -14.82 -11.25 -5.52
CA PHE A 2 -15.79 -11.71 -6.53
C PHE A 2 -16.84 -10.67 -6.98
N ASN A 3 -17.37 -9.85 -6.07
CA ASN A 3 -18.36 -8.83 -6.44
C ASN A 3 -17.82 -7.82 -7.47
N ARG A 4 -16.50 -7.58 -7.54
CA ARG A 4 -15.90 -6.69 -8.56
C ARG A 4 -15.93 -7.30 -9.96
N LEU A 5 -15.85 -8.64 -10.08
CA LEU A 5 -15.91 -9.34 -11.36
C LEU A 5 -17.33 -9.33 -11.94
N TYR A 6 -18.35 -9.54 -11.10
CA TYR A 6 -19.76 -9.54 -11.51
C TYR A 6 -20.36 -8.14 -11.64
N GLY A 7 -19.77 -7.13 -10.99
CA GLY A 7 -20.13 -5.73 -11.15
C GLY A 7 -19.48 -5.02 -12.35
N ASN A 8 -18.74 -5.75 -13.21
CA ASN A 8 -18.12 -5.16 -14.39
C ASN A 8 -19.19 -4.79 -15.44
N SER A 9 -19.26 -3.51 -15.79
CA SER A 9 -20.24 -2.91 -16.70
C SER A 9 -19.98 -3.17 -18.19
N VAL A 10 -18.78 -3.64 -18.57
CA VAL A 10 -18.39 -3.85 -19.97
C VAL A 10 -18.77 -5.25 -20.44
N LYS A 11 -18.46 -6.28 -19.65
CA LYS A 11 -18.77 -7.68 -19.99
C LYS A 11 -18.87 -8.53 -18.73
N VAL A 12 -20.01 -9.21 -18.58
CA VAL A 12 -20.20 -10.18 -17.49
C VAL A 12 -19.33 -11.41 -17.77
N PRO A 13 -18.44 -11.82 -16.85
CA PRO A 13 -17.62 -13.00 -17.04
C PRO A 13 -18.46 -14.29 -17.03
N ARG A 14 -18.15 -15.22 -17.95
CA ARG A 14 -18.64 -16.61 -17.85
C ARG A 14 -17.76 -17.38 -16.86
N LEU A 15 -18.18 -17.45 -15.60
CA LEU A 15 -17.49 -18.23 -14.58
C LEU A 15 -17.63 -19.73 -14.88
N GLN A 16 -16.52 -20.41 -15.14
CA GLN A 16 -16.51 -21.85 -15.37
C GLN A 16 -16.35 -22.66 -14.06
N ARG A 17 -15.42 -22.25 -13.20
CA ARG A 17 -15.11 -22.93 -11.94
C ARG A 17 -14.40 -21.98 -10.98
N VAL A 18 -14.69 -22.11 -9.68
CA VAL A 18 -13.90 -21.51 -8.60
C VAL A 18 -13.35 -22.63 -7.75
N ASN A 19 -12.04 -22.69 -7.61
CA ASN A 19 -11.38 -23.57 -6.64
C ASN A 19 -10.87 -22.67 -5.50
N ALA A 20 -11.46 -22.82 -4.32
CA ALA A 20 -11.04 -22.12 -3.12
C ALA A 20 -10.73 -23.16 -2.04
N VAL A 21 -9.52 -23.07 -1.48
CA VAL A 21 -9.13 -23.83 -0.30
C VAL A 21 -9.21 -22.86 0.87
N VAL A 22 -10.03 -23.19 1.87
CA VAL A 22 -10.27 -22.34 3.03
C VAL A 22 -9.89 -23.11 4.28
N ASP A 23 -8.83 -22.64 4.94
CA ASP A 23 -8.42 -23.16 6.23
C ASP A 23 -9.06 -22.33 7.34
N LEU A 24 -10.02 -22.91 8.06
CA LEU A 24 -10.58 -22.28 9.26
C LEU A 24 -9.70 -22.58 10.47
N LEU A 25 -9.01 -21.56 10.95
CA LEU A 25 -8.29 -21.62 12.22
C LEU A 25 -9.22 -21.13 13.35
N PRO A 26 -9.36 -21.87 14.47
CA PRO A 26 -10.26 -21.51 15.57
C PRO A 26 -9.84 -20.26 16.35
N GLN A 27 -8.67 -19.70 16.04
CA GLN A 27 -8.14 -18.50 16.68
C GLN A 27 -8.15 -17.32 15.72
N ARG A 28 -8.65 -16.18 16.19
CA ARG A 28 -8.59 -14.91 15.45
C ARG A 28 -7.13 -14.42 15.40
N ARG A 29 -6.42 -14.77 14.32
CA ARG A 29 -5.03 -14.32 14.07
C ARG A 29 -5.02 -12.93 13.44
N VAL A 30 -5.49 -11.94 14.18
CA VAL A 30 -5.41 -10.52 13.78
C VAL A 30 -4.52 -9.79 14.76
N ALA A 31 -3.61 -8.95 14.27
CA ALA A 31 -2.80 -8.07 15.07
C ALA A 31 -2.97 -6.62 14.61
N THR A 32 -3.30 -5.75 15.55
CA THR A 32 -3.47 -4.31 15.29
C THR A 32 -2.14 -3.60 15.49
N LEU A 33 -1.76 -2.77 14.54
CA LEU A 33 -0.60 -1.90 14.62
C LEU A 33 -0.86 -0.79 15.65
N GLU A 34 -0.19 -0.87 16.81
CA GLU A 34 -0.41 0.07 17.91
C GLU A 34 0.41 1.34 17.76
N SER A 35 1.71 1.17 17.53
CA SER A 35 2.64 2.29 17.42
C SER A 35 3.90 1.86 16.69
N ALA A 36 4.58 2.86 16.14
CA ALA A 36 5.88 2.68 15.53
C ALA A 36 6.72 3.93 15.82
N TRP A 37 8.02 3.74 16.03
CA TRP A 37 8.94 4.84 16.32
C TRP A 37 10.32 4.56 15.73
N VAL A 38 11.06 5.64 15.51
CA VAL A 38 12.46 5.63 15.08
C VAL A 38 13.33 6.20 16.20
N PRO A 39 14.51 5.63 16.48
CA PRO A 39 15.40 6.17 17.51
C PRO A 39 15.91 7.57 17.18
N ASN A 40 16.16 7.85 15.89
CA ASN A 40 16.54 9.15 15.41
C ASN A 40 15.59 9.59 14.30
N ALA A 41 14.97 10.77 14.45
CA ALA A 41 14.12 11.35 13.44
C ALA A 41 14.93 11.96 12.29
N GLU A 42 16.20 12.29 12.53
CA GLU A 42 17.12 12.82 11.53
C GLU A 42 17.92 11.70 10.90
N VAL A 43 17.85 11.60 9.57
CA VAL A 43 18.41 10.49 8.80
C VAL A 43 19.10 11.01 7.56
N ASP A 44 20.11 10.29 7.09
CA ASP A 44 20.80 10.63 5.85
C ASP A 44 20.24 9.82 4.68
N ALA A 45 20.18 10.44 3.49
CA ALA A 45 19.75 9.74 2.29
C ALA A 45 20.71 8.58 1.99
N GLY A 46 20.17 7.40 1.62
CA GLY A 46 20.96 6.20 1.33
C GLY A 46 21.24 5.29 2.53
N THR A 47 20.88 5.70 3.75
CA THR A 47 21.11 4.92 4.98
C THR A 47 19.96 3.98 5.30
N GLU A 48 20.20 3.02 6.19
CA GLU A 48 19.15 2.18 6.78
C GLU A 48 18.77 2.70 8.16
N VAL A 49 17.48 2.93 8.36
CA VAL A 49 16.92 3.46 9.60
C VAL A 49 16.21 2.33 10.34
N PRO A 50 16.58 2.02 11.60
CA PRO A 50 15.84 1.06 12.41
C PRO A 50 14.49 1.66 12.83
N VAL A 51 13.41 1.01 12.43
CA VAL A 51 12.05 1.33 12.84
C VAL A 51 11.56 0.24 13.77
N LYS A 52 11.20 0.63 14.99
CA LYS A 52 10.57 -0.28 15.95
C LYS A 52 9.07 -0.20 15.83
N VAL A 53 8.45 -1.36 15.71
CA VAL A 53 7.02 -1.50 15.47
C VAL A 53 6.42 -2.41 16.52
N PHE A 54 5.29 -1.97 17.05
CA PHE A 54 4.53 -2.71 18.02
C PHE A 54 3.16 -3.09 17.49
N LEU A 55 2.88 -4.39 17.51
CA LEU A 55 1.59 -4.93 17.11
C LEU A 55 0.95 -5.60 18.33
N ARG A 56 -0.36 -5.49 18.45
CA ARG A 56 -1.14 -6.18 19.49
C ARG A 56 -2.05 -7.23 18.85
N PRO A 57 -1.71 -8.52 18.97
CA PRO A 57 -2.59 -9.61 18.62
C PRO A 57 -3.90 -9.56 19.40
N TYR A 58 -4.97 -10.08 18.79
CA TYR A 58 -6.23 -10.29 19.49
C TYR A 58 -6.03 -11.33 20.61
N ARG A 59 -6.14 -10.88 21.87
CA ARG A 59 -5.93 -11.70 23.08
C ARG A 59 -4.53 -12.36 23.13
N GLY A 60 -3.49 -11.59 22.82
CA GLY A 60 -2.10 -12.04 22.97
C GLY A 60 -1.18 -10.94 23.51
N GLU A 61 0.07 -11.30 23.74
CA GLU A 61 1.10 -10.36 24.16
C GLU A 61 1.50 -9.42 23.02
N ARG A 62 1.96 -8.22 23.39
CA ARG A 62 2.44 -7.22 22.44
C ARG A 62 3.68 -7.74 21.72
N LEU A 63 3.65 -7.71 20.40
CA LEU A 63 4.76 -8.10 19.54
C LEU A 63 5.62 -6.88 19.23
N GLU A 64 6.91 -6.96 19.55
CA GLU A 64 7.92 -5.99 19.10
C GLU A 64 8.66 -6.55 17.88
N ARG A 65 8.78 -5.73 16.83
CA ARG A 65 9.59 -6.02 15.65
C ARG A 65 10.43 -4.81 15.30
N GLU A 66 11.72 -5.04 15.12
CA GLU A 66 12.62 -4.06 14.55
C GLU A 66 12.79 -4.32 13.06
N ILE A 67 12.66 -3.25 12.26
CA ILE A 67 12.70 -3.30 10.81
C ILE A 67 13.76 -2.31 10.34
N LYS A 68 14.66 -2.74 9.46
CA LYS A 68 15.57 -1.83 8.77
C LYS A 68 14.89 -1.28 7.53
N VAL A 69 14.64 0.02 7.52
CA VAL A 69 14.03 0.72 6.38
C VAL A 69 15.13 1.46 5.64
N ARG A 70 15.37 1.07 4.38
CA ARG A 70 16.33 1.74 3.52
C ARG A 70 15.76 3.06 3.01
N ILE A 71 16.46 4.15 3.28
CA ILE A 71 16.15 5.48 2.74
C ILE A 71 16.81 5.59 1.37
N PRO A 72 16.08 5.91 0.29
CA PRO A 72 16.69 6.09 -1.03
C PRO A 72 17.76 7.19 -1.03
N ALA A 73 18.88 6.98 -1.72
CA ALA A 73 19.96 7.96 -1.84
C ALA A 73 19.53 9.25 -2.58
N GLY A 74 18.56 9.16 -3.49
CA GLY A 74 18.01 10.30 -4.22
C GLY A 74 16.89 11.05 -3.50
N LEU A 75 16.65 10.78 -2.21
CA LEU A 75 15.57 11.42 -1.46
C LEU A 75 15.95 12.89 -1.16
N PRO A 76 15.11 13.89 -1.51
CA PRO A 76 15.46 15.29 -1.29
C PRO A 76 15.48 15.61 0.20
N LYS A 77 16.27 16.62 0.58
CA LYS A 77 16.36 17.10 1.96
C LYS A 77 15.03 17.69 2.43
N GLY A 78 14.73 17.54 3.72
CA GLY A 78 13.54 18.08 4.36
C GLY A 78 12.67 17.05 5.06
N GLU A 79 11.44 17.43 5.37
CA GLU A 79 10.50 16.55 6.08
C GLU A 79 9.92 15.48 5.16
N HIS A 80 9.91 14.23 5.64
CA HIS A 80 9.28 13.09 4.99
C HIS A 80 8.51 12.28 6.02
N ARG A 81 7.77 11.26 5.56
CA ARG A 81 7.00 10.39 6.44
C ARG A 81 7.22 8.93 6.07
N ILE A 82 7.57 8.11 7.05
CA ILE A 82 7.50 6.65 6.91
C ILE A 82 6.08 6.22 7.29
N LEU A 83 5.35 5.68 6.33
CA LEU A 83 4.02 5.09 6.52
C LEU A 83 4.17 3.57 6.66
N LEU A 84 3.82 3.06 7.83
CA LEU A 84 3.64 1.64 8.08
C LEU A 84 2.15 1.33 7.98
N SER A 85 1.76 0.35 7.17
CA SER A 85 0.36 0.16 6.82
C SER A 85 -0.01 -1.27 6.53
N ASP A 86 -1.27 -1.59 6.77
CA ASP A 86 -1.90 -2.83 6.32
C ASP A 86 -2.13 -2.86 4.80
N ALA A 87 -2.53 -4.03 4.30
CA ALA A 87 -2.80 -4.23 2.88
C ALA A 87 -3.91 -3.31 2.36
N ASP A 88 -4.95 -3.06 3.15
CA ASP A 88 -6.07 -2.21 2.74
C ASP A 88 -5.61 -0.77 2.51
N THR A 89 -4.81 -0.23 3.42
CA THR A 89 -4.22 1.10 3.30
C THR A 89 -3.24 1.18 2.13
N ALA A 90 -2.38 0.18 1.96
CA ALA A 90 -1.46 0.11 0.84
C ALA A 90 -2.18 -0.02 -0.53
N ASN A 91 -3.36 -0.64 -0.56
CA ASN A 91 -4.17 -0.82 -1.76
C ASN A 91 -5.15 0.35 -2.02
N ARG A 92 -5.19 1.41 -1.20
CA ARG A 92 -6.16 2.51 -1.37
C ARG A 92 -6.10 3.16 -2.75
N ILE A 93 -4.91 3.49 -3.24
CA ILE A 93 -4.74 4.13 -4.56
C ILE A 93 -5.21 3.18 -5.67
N LEU A 94 -4.79 1.92 -5.63
CA LEU A 94 -5.19 0.88 -6.58
C LEU A 94 -6.72 0.71 -6.60
N THR A 95 -7.34 0.70 -5.42
CA THR A 95 -8.78 0.53 -5.25
C THR A 95 -9.54 1.75 -5.74
N ALA A 96 -9.11 2.96 -5.39
CA ALA A 96 -9.72 4.22 -5.84
C ALA A 96 -9.64 4.37 -7.36
N ALA A 97 -8.47 4.07 -7.95
CA ALA A 97 -8.28 4.02 -9.39
C ALA A 97 -9.21 3.00 -10.07
N GLY A 98 -9.32 1.81 -9.49
CA GLY A 98 -10.24 0.77 -9.95
C GLY A 98 -11.71 1.20 -9.92
N GLN A 99 -12.12 1.99 -8.92
CA GLN A 99 -13.49 2.50 -8.81
C GLN A 99 -13.76 3.70 -9.72
N ALA A 100 -12.76 4.55 -9.97
CA ALA A 100 -12.89 5.72 -10.83
C ALA A 100 -13.05 5.35 -12.31
N ASN A 101 -12.48 4.21 -12.74
CA ASN A 101 -12.59 3.75 -14.11
C ASN A 101 -13.81 2.85 -14.30
N ARG A 102 -14.86 3.39 -14.93
CA ARG A 102 -16.11 2.68 -15.26
C ARG A 102 -15.99 1.75 -16.47
N PHE A 103 -14.85 1.75 -17.15
CA PHE A 103 -14.60 1.01 -18.40
C PHE A 103 -13.45 -0.01 -18.28
N ILE A 104 -13.10 -0.45 -17.07
CA ILE A 104 -12.08 -1.49 -16.87
C ILE A 104 -12.56 -2.80 -17.51
N ASP A 105 -11.78 -3.33 -18.45
CA ASP A 105 -12.11 -4.62 -19.07
C ASP A 105 -11.82 -5.79 -18.09
N LEU A 106 -12.36 -6.97 -18.37
CA LEU A 106 -12.22 -8.13 -17.52
C LEU A 106 -10.74 -8.53 -17.25
N PRO A 107 -9.83 -8.55 -18.24
CA PRO A 107 -8.41 -8.87 -18.00
C PRO A 107 -7.73 -7.88 -17.06
N GLU A 108 -8.08 -6.59 -17.16
CA GLU A 108 -7.56 -5.55 -16.29
C GLU A 108 -8.11 -5.70 -14.87
N THR A 109 -9.39 -6.04 -14.72
CA THR A 109 -10.01 -6.35 -13.42
C THR A 109 -9.30 -7.53 -12.76
N VAL A 110 -8.99 -8.59 -13.51
CA VAL A 110 -8.23 -9.74 -13.01
C VAL A 110 -6.81 -9.35 -12.63
N SER A 111 -6.14 -8.52 -13.43
CA SER A 111 -4.81 -7.98 -13.11
C SER A 111 -4.82 -7.23 -11.77
N LEU A 112 -5.80 -6.34 -11.55
CA LEU A 112 -5.95 -5.60 -10.29
C LEU A 112 -6.20 -6.52 -9.08
N ILE A 113 -6.94 -7.62 -9.26
CA ILE A 113 -7.17 -8.61 -8.20
C ILE A 113 -5.88 -9.38 -7.89
N ASN A 114 -5.10 -9.74 -8.90
CA ASN A 114 -3.84 -10.46 -8.74
C ASN A 114 -2.73 -9.59 -8.14
N GLN A 115 -2.77 -8.28 -8.38
CA GLN A 115 -1.86 -7.30 -7.79
C GLN A 115 -2.24 -6.90 -6.35
N GLU A 116 -3.38 -7.38 -5.83
CA GLU A 116 -3.86 -7.03 -4.50
C GLU A 116 -2.92 -7.59 -3.42
N ARG A 117 -2.38 -6.68 -2.60
CA ARG A 117 -1.46 -6.99 -1.50
C ARG A 117 -2.06 -7.97 -0.49
N SER A 118 -1.23 -8.84 0.07
CA SER A 118 -1.65 -9.83 1.07
C SER A 118 -1.76 -9.20 2.47
N ASN A 119 -2.78 -9.59 3.21
CA ASN A 119 -3.13 -8.99 4.51
C ASN A 119 -2.27 -9.47 5.69
N ASN A 120 -1.37 -10.44 5.47
CA ASN A 120 -0.43 -10.97 6.45
C ASN A 120 0.95 -10.28 6.39
N ARG A 121 1.01 -9.05 5.85
CA ARG A 121 2.24 -8.28 5.70
C ARG A 121 2.04 -6.87 6.22
N LEU A 122 3.08 -6.33 6.82
CA LEU A 122 3.19 -4.91 7.12
C LEU A 122 3.94 -4.23 5.97
N TYR A 123 3.28 -3.27 5.32
CA TYR A 123 3.86 -2.51 4.21
C TYR A 123 4.50 -1.23 4.73
N VAL A 124 5.75 -1.01 4.34
CA VAL A 124 6.51 0.19 4.67
C VAL A 124 6.67 1.03 3.42
N SER A 125 6.08 2.22 3.44
CA SER A 125 6.10 3.16 2.34
C SER A 125 6.73 4.47 2.82
N LEU A 126 7.59 5.05 1.99
CA LEU A 126 8.10 6.39 2.21
C LEU A 126 7.20 7.38 1.48
N VAL A 127 6.73 8.39 2.20
CA VAL A 127 5.76 9.37 1.75
C VAL A 127 6.39 10.75 1.77
N GLN A 128 6.35 11.44 0.64
CA GLN A 128 6.92 12.78 0.48
C GLN A 128 5.80 13.83 0.53
N PRO A 129 5.93 14.94 1.28
CA PRO A 129 4.88 15.95 1.42
C PRO A 129 4.72 16.88 0.20
N ARG A 130 5.66 16.85 -0.75
CA ARG A 130 5.57 17.60 -2.00
C ARG A 130 5.35 16.61 -3.14
N PRO A 131 4.29 16.75 -3.97
CA PRO A 131 4.12 15.94 -5.16
C PRO A 131 5.29 16.25 -6.09
N THR A 132 6.33 15.42 -6.04
CA THR A 132 7.50 15.61 -6.88
C THR A 132 7.11 15.11 -8.25
N PHE A 133 7.01 16.06 -9.18
CA PHE A 133 6.89 15.80 -10.60
C PHE A 133 8.03 14.86 -11.02
N TYR A 134 7.65 13.72 -11.59
CA TYR A 134 8.44 12.80 -12.42
C TYR A 134 9.89 12.54 -11.97
N GLU A 135 10.11 11.39 -11.33
CA GLU A 135 11.39 10.68 -11.49
C GLU A 135 11.09 9.48 -12.39
N ASP A 136 11.52 9.60 -13.64
CA ASP A 136 11.08 8.88 -14.82
C ASP A 136 11.70 7.48 -14.97
N ASP A 137 11.94 6.73 -13.89
CA ASP A 137 12.58 5.42 -14.05
C ASP A 137 12.38 4.39 -12.92
N LYS A 138 11.34 4.55 -12.09
CA LYS A 138 10.96 3.48 -11.15
C LYS A 138 9.49 3.11 -11.33
N THR A 139 9.34 1.94 -11.92
CA THR A 139 8.08 1.23 -12.15
C THR A 139 7.25 1.22 -10.88
N MET A 140 6.19 2.03 -10.85
CA MET A 140 5.01 1.65 -10.08
C MET A 140 4.64 0.22 -10.53
N PRO A 141 4.19 -0.68 -9.63
CA PRO A 141 3.67 -1.98 -10.05
C PRO A 141 2.72 -1.72 -11.22
N SER A 142 2.93 -2.40 -12.34
CA SER A 142 2.39 -2.06 -13.65
C SER A 142 0.87 -1.90 -13.58
N LEU A 143 0.44 -0.65 -13.36
CA LEU A 143 -0.97 -0.31 -13.34
C LEU A 143 -1.49 -0.50 -14.77
N PRO A 144 -2.66 -1.12 -14.96
CA PRO A 144 -3.25 -1.23 -16.29
C PRO A 144 -3.34 0.14 -16.98
N ALA A 145 -3.14 0.18 -18.29
CA ALA A 145 -3.15 1.43 -19.06
C ALA A 145 -4.45 2.22 -18.88
N SER A 146 -5.58 1.52 -18.74
CA SER A 146 -6.88 2.16 -18.50
C SER A 146 -6.94 2.92 -17.16
N VAL A 147 -6.28 2.41 -16.12
CA VAL A 147 -6.15 3.08 -14.82
C VAL A 147 -5.25 4.31 -14.94
N LEU A 148 -4.12 4.20 -15.64
CA LEU A 148 -3.23 5.32 -15.89
C LEU A 148 -3.96 6.47 -16.62
N ASN A 149 -4.78 6.15 -17.60
CA ASN A 149 -5.58 7.13 -18.35
C ASN A 149 -6.58 7.86 -17.46
N VAL A 150 -7.24 7.18 -16.52
CA VAL A 150 -8.17 7.83 -15.58
C VAL A 150 -7.43 8.69 -14.55
N MET A 151 -6.26 8.24 -14.09
CA MET A 151 -5.41 9.06 -13.23
C MET A 151 -4.91 10.31 -13.96
N GLN A 152 -4.51 10.21 -15.23
CA GLN A 152 -4.12 11.35 -16.07
C GLN A 152 -5.30 12.28 -16.38
N ALA A 153 -6.47 11.74 -16.73
CA ALA A 153 -7.67 12.53 -17.00
C ALA A 153 -8.18 13.29 -15.76
N SER A 154 -8.09 12.66 -14.58
CA SER A 154 -8.45 13.31 -13.31
C SER A 154 -7.46 14.42 -12.94
N ARG A 155 -6.17 14.24 -13.25
CA ARG A 155 -5.13 15.30 -13.14
C ARG A 155 -5.41 16.47 -14.08
N ALA A 156 -5.84 16.21 -15.31
CA ALA A 156 -6.18 17.26 -16.29
C ALA A 156 -7.45 18.05 -15.92
N ALA A 157 -8.41 17.41 -15.24
CA ALA A 157 -9.68 18.03 -14.86
C ALA A 157 -9.63 18.90 -13.58
N ASN A 158 -8.44 19.07 -12.96
CA ASN A 158 -8.25 19.72 -11.65
C ASN A 158 -9.24 19.22 -10.56
N ARG A 159 -9.76 18.01 -10.76
CA ARG A 159 -10.66 17.32 -9.83
C ARG A 159 -9.75 16.47 -8.96
N PRO A 160 -9.58 16.82 -7.67
CA PRO A 160 -8.83 15.96 -6.78
C PRO A 160 -9.63 14.65 -6.63
N LEU A 161 -9.26 13.62 -7.40
CA LEU A 161 -9.23 12.27 -6.84
C LEU A 161 -8.42 12.44 -5.58
N MET A 162 -9.10 12.43 -4.41
CA MET A 162 -8.58 12.75 -3.09
C MET A 162 -7.06 12.76 -3.10
N SER A 163 -6.50 13.96 -3.25
CA SER A 163 -5.07 14.18 -3.41
C SER A 163 -4.36 13.49 -2.25
N SER A 164 -3.86 12.28 -2.45
CA SER A 164 -2.58 11.95 -1.85
C SER A 164 -1.60 12.81 -2.64
N GLY A 165 -1.43 14.08 -2.25
CA GLY A 165 -0.34 14.95 -2.69
C GLY A 165 1.02 14.44 -2.20
N GLU A 166 1.09 13.13 -2.02
CA GLU A 166 1.98 12.33 -1.21
C GLU A 166 2.38 11.16 -2.12
N SER A 167 3.58 11.24 -2.71
CA SER A 167 4.17 10.12 -3.44
C SER A 167 4.61 9.07 -2.43
N ALA A 168 3.85 7.97 -2.35
CA ALA A 168 4.19 6.82 -1.53
C ALA A 168 5.04 5.83 -2.34
N ARG A 169 6.32 5.67 -1.98
CA ARG A 169 7.22 4.65 -2.53
C ARG A 169 7.37 3.50 -1.54
N GLU A 170 6.83 2.33 -1.89
CA GLU A 170 7.02 1.11 -1.10
C GLU A 170 8.52 0.79 -1.02
N GLN A 171 9.04 0.69 0.21
CA GLN A 171 10.45 0.35 0.46
C GLN A 171 10.60 -1.15 0.75
N THR A 172 9.68 -1.71 1.52
CA THR A 172 9.72 -3.13 1.92
C THR A 172 8.35 -3.59 2.43
N SER A 173 8.18 -4.91 2.50
CA SER A 173 7.06 -5.54 3.18
C SER A 173 7.56 -6.67 4.07
N ILE A 174 7.06 -6.72 5.31
CA ILE A 174 7.49 -7.71 6.31
C ILE A 174 6.36 -8.71 6.54
N PRO A 175 6.61 -10.02 6.41
CA PRO A 175 5.61 -11.04 6.73
C PRO A 175 5.35 -11.10 8.24
N PHE A 176 4.08 -11.30 8.58
CA PHE A 176 3.61 -11.59 9.93
C PHE A 176 2.78 -12.88 9.91
N GLU A 177 2.77 -13.60 11.03
CA GLU A 177 1.89 -14.76 11.24
C GLU A 177 0.42 -14.38 11.49
N TYR A 178 0.18 -13.06 11.61
CA TYR A 178 -1.12 -12.46 11.85
C TYR A 178 -1.55 -11.65 10.64
N VAL A 179 -2.86 -11.55 10.45
CA VAL A 179 -3.45 -10.50 9.62
C VAL A 179 -3.17 -9.16 10.28
N VAL A 180 -2.43 -8.30 9.59
CA VAL A 180 -2.06 -6.96 10.07
C VAL A 180 -3.22 -6.01 9.81
N ASN A 181 -3.56 -5.19 10.80
CA ASN A 181 -4.60 -4.19 10.69
C ASN A 181 -4.12 -2.83 11.22
N GLY A 182 -4.45 -1.76 10.51
CA GLY A 182 -4.14 -0.39 10.88
C GLY A 182 -2.95 0.21 10.13
N SER A 183 -2.67 1.47 10.44
CA SER A 183 -1.57 2.23 9.86
C SER A 183 -0.96 3.19 10.86
N GLN A 184 0.35 3.39 10.81
CA GLN A 184 1.09 4.34 11.62
C GLN A 184 2.04 5.16 10.75
N SER A 185 2.22 6.43 11.11
CA SER A 185 3.03 7.37 10.36
C SER A 185 4.09 7.96 11.26
N ILE A 186 5.36 7.87 10.84
CA ILE A 186 6.50 8.43 11.55
C ILE A 186 7.06 9.59 10.73
N ARG A 187 7.32 10.73 11.38
CA ARG A 187 7.94 11.88 10.73
C ARG A 187 9.46 11.75 10.73
N ILE A 188 9.97 11.78 9.51
CA ILE A 188 11.31 11.90 8.95
C ILE A 188 11.93 13.28 8.78
N THR A 189 13.17 13.55 9.14
CA THR A 189 13.91 14.70 8.56
C THR A 189 15.17 14.20 7.86
N VAL A 190 15.24 14.43 6.54
CA VAL A 190 16.39 14.03 5.72
C VAL A 190 17.35 15.19 5.60
N ARG A 191 18.61 14.96 5.97
CA ARG A 191 19.67 15.97 6.00
C ARG A 191 20.46 16.10 4.69
#